data_AF-A0A9Q1LE12-F1
#
_entry.id   AF-A0A9Q1LE12-F1
#
_cell.length_a   1.000
_cell.length_b   1.000
_cell.length_c   1.000
_cell.angle_alpha   90.00
_cell.angle_beta   90.00
_cell.angle_gamma   90.00
#
_symmetry.space_group_name_H-M   'P 1'
#
loop_
_entity.id
_entity.type
_entity.pdbx_description
1 polymer ?
#
loop_
_entity_poly.entity_id
_entity_poly.type
_entity_poly.pdbx_seq_one_letter_code
_entity_poly.pdbx_strand_id
1 'polypeptide(L)'
;MEDNNPPPTKYRIVCCIGDIHGYITKLQNLWSNLESLINPSDFQTALIIFLGDYCDRGPDTSKVLDFLISLPSKYPKQSHIFLCGNHDFAFGAFLGVVPSPPDGSEFSDTWKEYEMNEQREGWYKGEGFEKMHLQGRRWAGNHNVKFNTVKGIDYKGSIYDAAPTFESYGVPHGSADLMKAVPDEHKKFLANLVWIHEEDDVSIKTEEGIKRCKLIAVHAGLEKSKPVEEQIKTLKAKDTRIPKVEALSGRMDVWKIPQELAKTPTIIVSGHHAKLHIEGLRLVIDEGGGYEDKPVAAVVLPSMEIVRDTDHLVK
;
A
#
# COMPACT_ATOMS: atom_id res chain seq x y z
N MET A 1 12.42 -44.85 4.21
CA MET A 1 12.11 -44.38 5.58
C MET A 1 11.26 -43.15 5.39
N GLU A 2 9.94 -43.31 5.58
CA GLU A 2 9.02 -42.18 5.56
C GLU A 2 9.34 -41.29 6.75
N ASP A 3 9.55 -40.01 6.48
CA ASP A 3 9.86 -38.98 7.46
C ASP A 3 8.60 -38.75 8.32
N ASN A 4 8.52 -39.48 9.44
CA ASN A 4 7.46 -39.44 10.44
C ASN A 4 7.55 -38.22 11.36
N ASN A 5 7.92 -37.05 10.84
CA ASN A 5 7.78 -35.82 11.60
C ASN A 5 6.32 -35.36 11.55
N PRO A 6 5.63 -35.21 12.71
CA PRO A 6 4.31 -34.61 12.72
C PRO A 6 4.41 -33.20 12.12
N PRO A 7 3.42 -32.76 11.31
CA PRO A 7 3.42 -31.42 10.75
C PRO A 7 3.56 -30.40 11.89
N PRO A 8 4.28 -29.28 11.69
CA PRO A 8 4.47 -28.27 12.72
C PRO A 8 3.13 -27.91 13.33
N THR A 9 3.02 -28.04 14.64
CA THR A 9 1.76 -27.95 15.38
C THR A 9 1.17 -26.54 15.39
N LYS A 10 1.90 -25.54 14.85
CA LYS A 10 1.46 -24.15 14.73
C LYS A 10 2.03 -23.48 13.48
N TYR A 11 1.17 -22.85 12.69
CA TYR A 11 1.55 -22.01 11.55
C TYR A 11 1.68 -20.56 12.00
N ARG A 12 2.63 -19.80 11.43
CA ARG A 12 2.70 -18.36 11.67
C ARG A 12 1.47 -17.69 11.04
N ILE A 13 0.78 -16.87 11.83
CA ILE A 13 -0.33 -16.06 11.32
C ILE A 13 0.22 -14.92 10.47
N VAL A 14 -0.36 -14.72 9.29
CA VAL A 14 -0.08 -13.57 8.42
C VAL A 14 -1.37 -12.78 8.23
N CYS A 15 -1.34 -11.48 8.53
CA CYS A 15 -2.46 -10.57 8.28
C CYS A 15 -2.08 -9.62 7.15
N CYS A 16 -2.86 -9.63 6.07
CA CYS A 16 -2.70 -8.69 4.96
C CYS A 16 -3.81 -7.64 5.03
N ILE A 17 -3.45 -6.39 5.30
CA ILE A 17 -4.37 -5.27 5.56
C ILE A 17 -4.43 -4.35 4.33
N GLY A 18 -5.63 -4.13 3.81
CA GLY A 18 -5.87 -3.29 2.63
C GLY A 18 -5.65 -1.79 2.86
N ASP A 19 -5.98 -1.02 1.83
CA ASP A 19 -5.78 0.44 1.75
C ASP A 19 -6.54 1.17 2.86
N ILE A 20 -5.85 2.11 3.53
CA ILE A 20 -6.36 2.78 4.75
C ILE A 20 -6.86 4.20 4.45
N HIS A 21 -6.18 4.92 3.56
CA HIS A 21 -6.58 6.24 3.07
C HIS A 21 -7.03 7.22 4.17
N GLY A 22 -6.20 7.44 5.19
CA GLY A 22 -6.47 8.45 6.21
C GLY A 22 -7.64 8.16 7.16
N TYR A 23 -8.27 6.97 7.10
CA TYR A 23 -9.37 6.62 8.00
C TYR A 23 -8.87 5.94 9.28
N ILE A 24 -8.37 6.74 10.23
CA ILE A 24 -7.82 6.24 11.49
C ILE A 24 -8.80 5.39 12.31
N THR A 25 -10.08 5.74 12.33
CA THR A 25 -11.10 4.98 13.08
C THR A 25 -11.30 3.58 12.50
N LYS A 26 -11.32 3.46 11.16
CA LYS A 26 -11.40 2.16 10.47
C LYS A 26 -10.17 1.31 10.80
N LEU A 27 -8.97 1.90 10.74
CA LEU A 27 -7.74 1.20 11.10
C LEU A 27 -7.74 0.69 12.55
N GLN A 28 -8.14 1.54 13.51
CA GLN A 28 -8.19 1.17 14.93
C GLN A 28 -9.20 0.05 15.20
N ASN A 29 -10.39 0.14 14.60
CA ASN A 29 -11.43 -0.88 14.75
C ASN A 29 -10.99 -2.21 14.12
N LEU A 30 -10.45 -2.19 12.90
CA LEU A 30 -9.92 -3.38 12.25
C LEU A 30 -8.81 -4.03 13.08
N TRP A 31 -7.89 -3.23 13.61
CA TRP A 31 -6.83 -3.72 14.49
C TRP A 31 -7.40 -4.40 15.75
N SER A 32 -8.39 -3.78 16.40
CA SER A 32 -9.08 -4.36 17.56
C SER A 32 -9.80 -5.67 17.22
N ASN A 33 -10.42 -5.75 16.04
CA ASN A 33 -11.09 -6.96 15.57
C ASN A 33 -10.09 -8.08 15.29
N LEU A 34 -8.95 -7.78 14.67
CA LEU A 34 -7.86 -8.74 14.48
C LEU A 34 -7.31 -9.26 15.82
N GLU A 35 -7.08 -8.37 16.79
CA GLU A 35 -6.61 -8.75 18.12
C GLU A 35 -7.62 -9.62 18.88
N SER A 36 -8.92 -9.42 18.62
CA SER A 36 -9.99 -10.19 19.25
C SER A 36 -10.19 -11.55 18.60
N LEU A 37 -10.06 -11.64 17.27
CA LEU A 37 -10.20 -12.87 16.51
C LEU A 37 -9.02 -13.83 16.73
N ILE A 38 -7.81 -13.30 16.70
CA ILE A 38 -6.58 -14.11 16.67
C ILE A 38 -6.17 -14.42 18.11
N ASN A 39 -5.90 -15.70 18.40
CA ASN A 39 -5.39 -16.12 19.70
C ASN A 39 -4.21 -15.22 20.15
N PRO A 40 -4.18 -14.71 21.39
CA PRO A 40 -3.19 -13.71 21.80
C PRO A 40 -1.73 -14.11 21.56
N SER A 41 -1.40 -15.39 21.78
CA SER A 41 -0.04 -15.90 21.52
C SER A 41 0.35 -15.86 20.04
N ASP A 42 -0.61 -16.08 19.15
CA ASP A 42 -0.38 -16.08 17.70
C ASP A 42 -0.31 -14.65 17.17
N PHE A 43 -1.23 -13.80 17.63
CA PHE A 43 -1.24 -12.38 17.30
C PHE A 43 0.09 -11.72 17.67
N GLN A 44 0.63 -12.00 18.85
CA GLN A 44 1.92 -11.43 19.30
C GLN A 44 3.11 -11.77 18.40
N THR A 45 3.05 -12.84 17.60
CA THR A 45 4.16 -13.29 16.71
C THR A 45 3.80 -13.20 15.22
N ALA A 46 2.64 -12.64 14.91
CA ALA A 46 2.12 -12.55 13.56
C ALA A 46 3.04 -11.72 12.65
N LEU A 47 2.99 -12.03 11.36
CA LEU A 47 3.47 -11.15 10.30
C LEU A 47 2.30 -10.27 9.87
N ILE A 48 2.45 -8.96 9.99
CA ILE A 48 1.46 -7.97 9.58
C ILE A 48 1.97 -7.26 8.34
N ILE A 49 1.26 -7.39 7.23
CA ILE A 49 1.59 -6.77 5.95
C ILE A 49 0.52 -5.73 5.63
N PHE A 50 0.88 -4.46 5.71
CA PHE A 50 0.05 -3.38 5.23
C PHE A 50 0.30 -3.16 3.74
N LEU A 51 -0.76 -3.11 2.95
CA LEU A 51 -0.69 -3.19 1.50
C LEU A 51 -0.48 -1.83 0.80
N GLY A 52 -0.29 -0.75 1.56
CA GLY A 52 -0.05 0.60 1.06
C GLY A 52 -1.28 1.51 1.14
N ASP A 53 -1.15 2.70 0.56
CA ASP A 53 -2.15 3.76 0.48
C ASP A 53 -2.68 4.15 1.87
N TYR A 54 -1.76 4.68 2.68
CA TYR A 54 -2.04 5.17 4.04
C TYR A 54 -2.65 6.57 4.03
N CYS A 55 -2.26 7.38 3.04
CA CYS A 55 -2.65 8.78 2.92
C CYS A 55 -3.81 9.00 1.93
N ASP A 56 -4.28 10.25 1.90
CA ASP A 56 -5.27 10.81 0.98
C ASP A 56 -6.69 10.28 1.16
N ARG A 57 -7.65 10.99 0.55
CA ARG A 57 -9.10 10.75 0.60
C ARG A 57 -9.73 10.93 1.98
N GLY A 58 -9.30 10.19 3.00
CA GLY A 58 -9.77 10.30 4.38
C GLY A 58 -9.05 11.40 5.18
N PRO A 59 -9.63 11.83 6.30
CA PRO A 59 -9.28 13.10 6.96
C PRO A 59 -8.03 13.05 7.87
N ASP A 60 -7.58 11.88 8.31
CA ASP A 60 -6.66 11.74 9.44
C ASP A 60 -5.34 11.03 9.06
N THR A 61 -4.75 11.35 7.91
CA THR A 61 -3.46 10.76 7.46
C THR A 61 -2.36 10.85 8.53
N SER A 62 -2.20 12.01 9.20
CA SER A 62 -1.22 12.18 10.26
C SER A 62 -1.38 11.13 11.38
N LYS A 63 -2.60 10.94 11.88
CA LYS A 63 -2.89 9.95 12.93
C LYS A 63 -2.75 8.50 12.46
N VAL A 64 -3.02 8.21 11.18
CA VAL A 64 -2.74 6.90 10.59
C VAL A 64 -1.25 6.60 10.67
N LEU A 65 -0.40 7.53 10.26
CA LEU A 65 1.06 7.33 10.35
C LEU A 65 1.54 7.20 11.80
N ASP A 66 1.03 8.02 12.73
CA ASP A 66 1.30 7.87 14.16
C ASP A 66 0.98 6.45 14.67
N PHE A 67 -0.20 5.93 14.27
CA PHE A 67 -0.62 4.58 14.65
C PHE A 67 0.35 3.53 14.12
N LEU A 68 0.66 3.55 12.83
CA LEU A 68 1.53 2.58 12.16
C LEU A 68 2.96 2.61 12.75
N ILE A 69 3.51 3.81 12.99
CA ILE A 69 4.83 4.00 13.60
C ILE A 69 4.87 3.45 15.03
N SER A 70 3.76 3.51 15.77
CA SER A 70 3.69 2.99 17.14
C SER A 70 3.70 1.45 17.22
N LEU A 71 3.30 0.74 16.16
CA LEU A 71 3.07 -0.71 16.18
C LEU A 71 4.31 -1.53 16.58
N PRO A 72 5.52 -1.31 16.04
CA PRO A 72 6.70 -2.08 16.43
C PRO A 72 7.02 -1.97 17.92
N SER A 73 6.75 -0.83 18.55
CA SER A 73 6.96 -0.64 20.00
C SER A 73 5.89 -1.33 20.84
N LYS A 74 4.63 -1.33 20.38
CA LYS A 74 3.49 -1.96 21.05
C LYS A 74 3.51 -3.49 20.93
N TYR A 75 4.00 -4.00 19.79
CA TYR A 75 4.05 -5.42 19.47
C TYR A 75 5.47 -5.83 19.04
N PRO A 76 6.44 -5.86 19.97
CA PRO A 76 7.86 -6.06 19.65
C PRO A 76 8.20 -7.46 19.11
N LYS A 77 7.27 -8.41 19.20
CA LYS A 77 7.41 -9.78 18.67
C LYS A 77 6.72 -9.98 17.31
N GLN A 78 5.95 -9.00 16.85
CA GLN A 78 5.37 -9.00 15.51
C GLN A 78 6.41 -8.54 14.48
N SER A 79 6.27 -9.01 13.25
CA SER A 79 6.94 -8.39 12.10
C SER A 79 5.95 -7.51 11.38
N HIS A 80 6.32 -6.25 11.14
CA HIS A 80 5.49 -5.29 10.43
C HIS A 80 6.14 -4.95 9.09
N ILE A 81 5.39 -5.15 8.01
CA ILE A 81 5.78 -4.80 6.65
C ILE A 81 4.82 -3.73 6.17
N PHE A 82 5.38 -2.62 5.70
CA PHE A 82 4.63 -1.49 5.17
C PHE A 82 4.97 -1.33 3.70
N LEU A 83 4.06 -1.76 2.83
CA LEU A 83 4.22 -1.55 1.40
C LEU A 83 4.05 -0.06 1.06
N CYS A 84 4.72 0.37 0.00
CA CYS A 84 4.48 1.68 -0.59
C CYS A 84 3.28 1.60 -1.54
N GLY A 85 2.21 2.31 -1.23
CA GLY A 85 1.14 2.55 -2.19
C GLY A 85 1.52 3.59 -3.24
N ASN A 86 0.70 3.75 -4.28
CA ASN A 86 0.95 4.82 -5.25
C ASN A 86 0.68 6.20 -4.64
N HIS A 87 -0.25 6.30 -3.69
CA HIS A 87 -0.50 7.54 -2.95
C HIS A 87 0.70 7.87 -2.04
N ASP A 88 1.22 6.90 -1.30
CA ASP A 88 2.35 7.11 -0.39
C ASP A 88 3.64 7.45 -1.14
N PHE A 89 3.87 6.82 -2.30
CA PHE A 89 5.00 7.16 -3.17
C PHE A 89 4.92 8.62 -3.62
N ALA A 90 3.73 9.05 -4.04
CA ALA A 90 3.51 10.40 -4.52
C ALA A 90 3.65 11.43 -3.37
N PHE A 91 3.15 11.11 -2.18
CA PHE A 91 3.36 11.91 -0.97
C PHE A 91 4.84 12.00 -0.58
N GLY A 92 5.54 10.87 -0.53
CA GLY A 92 6.99 10.83 -0.25
C GLY A 92 7.81 11.58 -1.31
N ALA A 93 7.40 11.53 -2.57
CA ALA A 93 8.02 12.30 -3.65
C ALA A 93 7.84 13.81 -3.46
N PHE A 94 6.65 14.25 -3.04
CA PHE A 94 6.41 15.66 -2.70
C PHE A 94 7.27 16.11 -1.51
N LEU A 95 7.44 15.27 -0.49
CA LEU A 95 8.29 15.57 0.67
C LEU A 95 9.80 15.46 0.40
N GLY A 96 10.21 14.98 -0.78
CA GLY A 96 11.62 14.78 -1.12
C GLY A 96 12.28 13.64 -0.34
N VAL A 97 11.53 12.62 0.06
CA VAL A 97 12.03 11.46 0.86
C VAL A 97 12.15 10.17 0.06
N VAL A 98 11.83 10.20 -1.24
CA VAL A 98 12.08 9.09 -2.16
C VAL A 98 13.56 9.09 -2.59
N PRO A 99 14.17 7.92 -2.84
CA PRO A 99 15.57 7.86 -3.25
C PRO A 99 15.77 8.52 -4.62
N SER A 100 16.91 9.18 -4.80
CA SER A 100 17.34 9.69 -6.09
C SER A 100 17.40 8.57 -7.15
N PRO A 101 17.20 8.90 -8.43
CA PRO A 101 17.29 7.92 -9.50
C PRO A 101 18.63 7.14 -9.47
N PRO A 102 18.61 5.79 -9.56
CA PRO A 102 19.80 4.97 -9.37
C PRO A 102 20.90 5.15 -10.43
N ASP A 103 20.58 5.75 -11.59
CA ASP A 103 21.55 6.07 -12.64
C ASP A 103 22.02 7.53 -12.63
N GLY A 104 21.61 8.32 -11.64
CA GLY A 104 21.97 9.73 -11.51
C GLY A 104 21.20 10.67 -12.43
N SER A 105 20.18 10.20 -13.14
CA SER A 105 19.22 11.07 -13.84
C SER A 105 18.47 12.00 -12.88
N GLU A 106 17.92 13.08 -13.43
CA GLU A 106 17.15 14.05 -12.65
C GLU A 106 15.68 13.63 -12.61
N PHE A 107 14.98 13.95 -11.52
CA PHE A 107 13.55 13.68 -11.42
C PHE A 107 12.71 14.36 -12.51
N SER A 108 13.21 15.45 -13.10
CA SER A 108 12.56 16.13 -14.22
C SER A 108 12.39 15.26 -15.46
N ASP A 109 13.25 14.25 -15.65
CA ASP A 109 13.17 13.34 -16.79
C ASP A 109 11.88 12.50 -16.74
N THR A 110 11.32 12.32 -15.54
CA THR A 110 10.06 11.58 -15.34
C THR A 110 8.82 12.32 -15.84
N TRP A 111 8.92 13.63 -16.14
CA TRP A 111 7.76 14.43 -16.50
C TRP A 111 7.30 14.25 -17.93
N LYS A 112 8.26 14.04 -18.85
CA LYS A 112 8.08 14.14 -20.31
C LYS A 112 6.98 13.22 -20.84
N GLU A 113 6.87 12.00 -20.32
CA GLU A 113 5.86 11.03 -20.77
C GLU A 113 4.43 11.50 -20.51
N TYR A 114 4.22 12.31 -19.46
CA TYR A 114 2.89 12.75 -19.02
C TYR A 114 2.66 14.25 -19.18
N GLU A 115 3.57 14.99 -19.83
CA GLU A 115 3.54 16.45 -19.94
C GLU A 115 2.22 16.99 -20.49
N MET A 116 1.57 16.26 -21.41
CA MET A 116 0.25 16.62 -21.95
C MET A 116 -0.84 16.74 -20.87
N ASN A 117 -0.64 16.15 -19.70
CA ASN A 117 -1.59 16.22 -18.59
C ASN A 117 -1.33 17.40 -17.65
N GLU A 118 -0.18 18.10 -17.74
CA GLU A 118 0.22 19.13 -16.77
C GLU A 118 -0.86 20.20 -16.60
N GLN A 119 -1.39 20.72 -17.71
CA GLN A 119 -2.41 21.76 -17.65
C GLN A 119 -3.72 21.25 -17.02
N ARG A 120 -4.17 20.04 -17.36
CA ARG A 120 -5.40 19.47 -16.80
C ARG A 120 -5.24 19.16 -15.31
N GLU A 121 -4.10 18.61 -14.93
CA GLU A 121 -3.82 18.17 -13.57
C GLU A 121 -3.31 19.29 -12.65
N GLY A 122 -2.93 20.43 -13.23
CA GLY A 122 -2.44 21.60 -12.50
C GLY A 122 -1.24 21.25 -11.63
N TRP A 123 -0.24 20.57 -12.19
CA TRP A 123 0.91 20.08 -11.43
C TRP A 123 1.53 21.16 -10.55
N TYR A 124 2.01 20.75 -9.38
CA TYR A 124 2.69 21.64 -8.45
C TYR A 124 3.88 22.34 -9.12
N LYS A 125 3.96 23.66 -8.92
CA LYS A 125 5.00 24.57 -9.43
C LYS A 125 5.56 25.48 -8.32
N GLY A 126 5.31 25.12 -7.06
CA GLY A 126 5.82 25.86 -5.90
C GLY A 126 7.27 25.48 -5.57
N GLU A 127 7.75 25.89 -4.40
CA GLU A 127 9.13 25.64 -3.95
C GLU A 127 9.55 24.17 -4.11
N GLY A 128 10.71 23.95 -4.74
CA GLY A 128 11.36 22.64 -4.87
C GLY A 128 10.83 21.75 -6.00
N PHE A 129 9.84 22.21 -6.80
CA PHE A 129 9.23 21.39 -7.85
C PHE A 129 10.23 20.92 -8.91
N GLU A 130 11.32 21.68 -9.15
CA GLU A 130 12.33 21.38 -10.16
C GLU A 130 13.06 20.06 -9.90
N LYS A 131 13.13 19.66 -8.62
CA LYS A 131 13.78 18.42 -8.16
C LYS A 131 12.76 17.40 -7.68
N MET A 132 11.52 17.48 -8.16
CA MET A 132 10.43 16.63 -7.68
C MET A 132 10.04 15.60 -8.74
N HIS A 133 9.92 14.33 -8.33
CA HIS A 133 9.40 13.27 -9.19
C HIS A 133 8.00 13.63 -9.70
N LEU A 134 7.65 13.21 -10.92
CA LEU A 134 6.35 13.47 -11.56
C LEU A 134 5.18 13.27 -10.59
N GLN A 135 5.15 12.14 -9.88
CA GLN A 135 4.05 11.81 -9.00
C GLN A 135 3.88 12.79 -7.82
N GLY A 136 4.97 13.32 -7.26
CA GLY A 136 4.87 14.37 -6.23
C GLY A 136 4.25 15.66 -6.78
N ARG A 137 4.61 16.03 -8.02
CA ARG A 137 4.02 17.19 -8.71
C ARG A 137 2.52 17.00 -8.99
N ARG A 138 2.12 15.79 -9.37
CA ARG A 138 0.71 15.42 -9.59
C ARG A 138 -0.09 15.37 -8.29
N TRP A 139 0.52 14.89 -7.21
CA TRP A 139 -0.09 14.73 -5.91
C TRP A 139 -0.43 16.05 -5.24
N ALA A 140 0.48 17.03 -5.28
CA ALA A 140 0.24 18.38 -4.79
C ALA A 140 -0.36 19.33 -5.84
N GLY A 141 -0.75 18.82 -7.01
CA GLY A 141 -1.35 19.61 -8.09
C GLY A 141 -2.74 20.12 -7.73
N ASN A 142 -3.21 21.16 -8.44
CA ASN A 142 -4.56 21.69 -8.31
C ASN A 142 -5.39 21.27 -9.53
N HIS A 143 -6.22 20.24 -9.38
CA HIS A 143 -6.92 19.63 -10.51
C HIS A 143 -7.96 20.59 -11.09
N ASN A 144 -7.81 20.95 -12.36
CA ASN A 144 -8.71 21.92 -13.00
C ASN A 144 -10.12 21.36 -13.27
N VAL A 145 -10.25 20.02 -13.31
CA VAL A 145 -11.54 19.34 -13.40
C VAL A 145 -11.99 19.00 -11.98
N LYS A 146 -13.08 19.60 -11.50
CA LYS A 146 -13.50 19.39 -10.11
C LYS A 146 -14.16 18.02 -9.89
N PHE A 147 -14.91 17.53 -10.86
CA PHE A 147 -15.71 16.31 -10.72
C PHE A 147 -15.04 15.08 -11.32
N ASN A 148 -14.92 14.00 -10.54
CA ASN A 148 -14.45 12.70 -10.99
C ASN A 148 -15.65 11.86 -11.47
N THR A 149 -15.82 11.74 -12.78
CA THR A 149 -16.93 10.98 -13.38
C THR A 149 -16.89 9.48 -13.09
N VAL A 150 -15.70 8.92 -12.83
CA VAL A 150 -15.53 7.49 -12.52
C VAL A 150 -15.95 7.20 -11.08
N LYS A 151 -15.61 8.09 -10.14
CA LYS A 151 -15.96 7.93 -8.72
C LYS A 151 -17.33 8.54 -8.36
N GLY A 152 -17.89 9.40 -9.23
CA GLY A 152 -19.15 10.11 -8.98
C GLY A 152 -19.06 11.19 -7.90
N ILE A 153 -17.86 11.67 -7.58
CA ILE A 153 -17.58 12.65 -6.51
C ILE A 153 -16.56 13.68 -6.97
N ASP A 154 -16.49 14.83 -6.29
CA ASP A 154 -15.45 15.82 -6.55
C ASP A 154 -14.07 15.35 -6.07
N TYR A 155 -13.02 15.69 -6.83
CA TYR A 155 -11.64 15.52 -6.41
C TYR A 155 -11.35 16.40 -5.19
N LYS A 156 -10.61 15.85 -4.23
CA LYS A 156 -10.14 16.60 -3.05
C LYS A 156 -8.78 17.24 -3.34
N GLY A 157 -8.78 18.35 -4.07
CA GLY A 157 -7.60 19.17 -4.39
C GLY A 157 -6.82 18.71 -5.62
N SER A 158 -6.37 17.45 -5.65
CA SER A 158 -5.55 16.90 -6.75
C SER A 158 -6.15 15.63 -7.35
N ILE A 159 -5.53 15.11 -8.42
CA ILE A 159 -5.91 13.81 -9.00
C ILE A 159 -5.71 12.65 -8.01
N TYR A 160 -4.95 12.86 -6.94
CA TYR A 160 -4.72 11.93 -5.84
C TYR A 160 -5.67 12.12 -4.66
N ASP A 161 -6.59 13.09 -4.69
CA ASP A 161 -7.43 13.45 -3.54
C ASP A 161 -6.58 13.80 -2.29
N ALA A 162 -5.49 14.53 -2.50
CA ALA A 162 -4.45 14.79 -1.49
C ALA A 162 -4.79 15.89 -0.46
N ALA A 163 -5.79 16.75 -0.72
CA ALA A 163 -6.11 17.86 0.17
C ALA A 163 -6.33 17.44 1.65
N PRO A 164 -7.04 16.33 1.96
CA PRO A 164 -7.19 15.85 3.34
C PRO A 164 -5.85 15.49 4.00
N THR A 165 -4.86 15.02 3.24
CA THR A 165 -3.52 14.80 3.78
C THR A 165 -2.89 16.11 4.22
N PHE A 166 -2.90 17.15 3.37
CA PHE A 166 -2.40 18.48 3.74
C PHE A 166 -3.11 19.01 5.01
N GLU A 167 -4.44 18.93 5.02
CA GLU A 167 -5.28 19.39 6.13
C GLU A 167 -5.00 18.61 7.42
N SER A 168 -4.71 17.32 7.35
CA SER A 168 -4.36 16.49 8.52
C SER A 168 -3.05 16.92 9.21
N TYR A 169 -2.19 17.65 8.50
CA TYR A 169 -0.97 18.27 9.04
C TYR A 169 -1.15 19.79 9.31
N GLY A 170 -2.37 20.31 9.21
CA GLY A 170 -2.68 21.70 9.54
C GLY A 170 -2.24 22.73 8.50
N VAL A 171 -2.06 22.32 7.24
CA VAL A 171 -1.67 23.22 6.14
C VAL A 171 -2.65 23.13 4.97
N PRO A 172 -2.82 24.19 4.17
CA PRO A 172 -3.71 24.16 3.02
C PRO A 172 -3.14 23.28 1.89
N HIS A 173 -4.04 22.71 1.08
CA HIS A 173 -3.68 21.90 -0.10
C HIS A 173 -2.70 22.62 -1.02
N GLY A 174 -1.65 21.91 -1.44
CA GLY A 174 -0.62 22.43 -2.35
C GLY A 174 0.39 23.37 -1.69
N SER A 175 0.36 23.56 -0.36
CA SER A 175 1.36 24.39 0.33
C SER A 175 2.71 23.69 0.50
N ALA A 176 3.80 24.40 0.19
CA ALA A 176 5.17 23.96 0.48
C ALA A 176 5.41 23.79 2.00
N ASP A 177 4.64 24.48 2.85
CA ASP A 177 4.77 24.38 4.30
C ASP A 177 4.49 22.97 4.83
N LEU A 178 3.81 22.11 4.05
CA LEU A 178 3.66 20.69 4.39
C LEU A 178 5.01 20.00 4.60
N MET A 179 6.05 20.37 3.82
CA MET A 179 7.40 19.81 3.98
C MET A 179 7.99 20.09 5.38
N LYS A 180 7.58 21.19 6.02
CA LYS A 180 7.96 21.56 7.39
C LYS A 180 7.00 20.98 8.43
N ALA A 181 5.72 20.89 8.10
CA ALA A 181 4.68 20.42 9.02
C ALA A 181 4.74 18.90 9.26
N VAL A 182 5.15 18.11 8.27
CA VAL A 182 5.29 16.65 8.43
C VAL A 182 6.48 16.32 9.34
N PRO A 183 6.27 15.59 10.46
CA PRO A 183 7.34 15.20 11.37
C PRO A 183 8.41 14.32 10.72
N ASP A 184 9.64 14.39 11.22
CA ASP A 184 10.76 13.61 10.69
C ASP A 184 10.53 12.09 10.83
N GLU A 185 9.81 11.65 11.85
CA GLU A 185 9.44 10.24 12.02
C GLU A 185 8.51 9.76 10.89
N HIS A 186 7.60 10.62 10.42
CA HIS A 186 6.70 10.31 9.30
C HIS A 186 7.47 10.30 7.98
N LYS A 187 8.38 11.27 7.77
CA LYS A 187 9.30 11.27 6.63
C LYS A 187 10.14 10.00 6.59
N LYS A 188 10.68 9.58 7.73
CA LYS A 188 11.44 8.33 7.88
C LYS A 188 10.57 7.10 7.60
N PHE A 189 9.33 7.08 8.07
CA PHE A 189 8.38 6.01 7.77
C PHE A 189 8.17 5.88 6.25
N LEU A 190 7.84 6.98 5.57
CA LEU A 190 7.62 7.02 4.12
C LEU A 190 8.88 6.59 3.33
N ALA A 191 10.06 7.07 3.73
CA ALA A 191 11.33 6.67 3.10
C ALA A 191 11.60 5.15 3.23
N ASN A 192 11.13 4.54 4.32
CA ASN A 192 11.35 3.13 4.63
C ASN A 192 10.33 2.18 3.98
N LEU A 193 9.22 2.69 3.44
CA LEU A 193 8.22 1.86 2.75
C LEU A 193 8.87 1.00 1.65
N VAL A 194 8.52 -0.28 1.60
CA VAL A 194 9.07 -1.20 0.59
C VAL A 194 8.11 -1.30 -0.59
N TRP A 195 8.62 -1.37 -1.83
CA TRP A 195 7.74 -1.49 -3.00
C TRP A 195 7.28 -2.94 -3.24
N ILE A 196 7.99 -3.90 -2.64
CA ILE A 196 7.70 -5.32 -2.71
C ILE A 196 8.20 -5.99 -1.43
N HIS A 197 7.51 -7.04 -1.02
CA HIS A 197 7.95 -7.93 0.06
C HIS A 197 7.73 -9.39 -0.36
N GLU A 198 8.66 -10.26 0.02
CA GLU A 198 8.65 -11.68 -0.30
C GLU A 198 8.83 -12.50 0.97
N GLU A 199 8.06 -13.58 1.08
CA GLU A 199 8.17 -14.60 2.13
C GLU A 199 8.23 -15.99 1.47
N ASP A 200 9.13 -16.84 1.95
CA ASP A 200 9.38 -18.14 1.34
C ASP A 200 8.41 -19.24 1.80
N ASP A 201 7.88 -19.14 3.03
CA ASP A 201 7.03 -20.18 3.64
C ASP A 201 5.84 -19.58 4.39
N VAL A 202 4.73 -19.40 3.67
CA VAL A 202 3.43 -18.98 4.21
C VAL A 202 2.42 -20.10 4.02
N SER A 203 1.64 -20.38 5.07
CA SER A 203 0.57 -21.37 5.00
C SER A 203 -0.75 -20.73 4.58
N ILE A 204 -1.50 -21.40 3.71
CA ILE A 204 -2.83 -20.97 3.23
C ILE A 204 -3.77 -22.18 3.18
N LYS A 205 -5.00 -22.02 3.66
CA LYS A 205 -6.05 -23.03 3.53
C LYS A 205 -6.68 -22.97 2.15
N THR A 206 -6.65 -24.07 1.43
CA THR A 206 -7.35 -24.26 0.15
C THR A 206 -8.41 -25.36 0.28
N GLU A 207 -9.18 -25.61 -0.78
CA GLU A 207 -10.15 -26.71 -0.84
C GLU A 207 -9.50 -28.09 -0.63
N GLU A 208 -8.23 -28.24 -1.00
CA GLU A 208 -7.43 -29.48 -0.86
C GLU A 208 -6.76 -29.60 0.52
N GLY A 209 -6.93 -28.62 1.41
CA GLY A 209 -6.28 -28.56 2.72
C GLY A 209 -5.27 -27.41 2.85
N ILE A 210 -4.42 -27.45 3.88
CA ILE A 210 -3.41 -26.41 4.11
C ILE A 210 -2.22 -26.65 3.16
N LYS A 211 -1.86 -25.62 2.39
CA LYS A 211 -0.68 -25.61 1.51
C LYS A 211 0.35 -24.62 2.03
N ARG A 212 1.63 -24.93 1.79
CA ARG A 212 2.74 -23.99 1.94
C ARG A 212 3.02 -23.33 0.60
N CYS A 213 3.17 -22.02 0.60
CA CYS A 213 3.37 -21.22 -0.60
C CYS A 213 4.42 -20.15 -0.30
N LYS A 214 5.09 -19.69 -1.36
CA LYS A 214 5.73 -18.39 -1.33
C LYS A 214 4.66 -17.31 -1.26
N LEU A 215 4.98 -16.13 -0.77
CA LEU A 215 4.12 -14.95 -0.81
C LEU A 215 4.91 -13.78 -1.38
N ILE A 216 4.30 -13.07 -2.33
CA ILE A 216 4.77 -11.78 -2.82
C ILE A 216 3.68 -10.75 -2.52
N ALA A 217 4.02 -9.75 -1.74
CA ALA A 217 3.17 -8.61 -1.44
C ALA A 217 3.65 -7.40 -2.26
N VAL A 218 2.75 -6.83 -3.05
CA VAL A 218 3.01 -5.66 -3.90
C VAL A 218 1.70 -4.89 -4.07
N HIS A 219 1.73 -3.57 -3.95
CA HIS A 219 0.52 -2.76 -3.75
C HIS A 219 -0.55 -2.98 -4.83
N ALA A 220 -0.21 -2.91 -6.12
CA ALA A 220 -1.15 -3.18 -7.21
C ALA A 220 -1.03 -4.60 -7.79
N GLY A 221 0.20 -5.07 -8.04
CA GLY A 221 0.45 -6.38 -8.65
C GLY A 221 1.73 -6.40 -9.47
N LEU A 222 1.89 -7.44 -10.30
CA LEU A 222 3.00 -7.57 -11.25
C LEU A 222 2.46 -7.61 -12.68
N GLU A 223 3.17 -6.94 -13.58
CA GLU A 223 2.81 -6.86 -15.00
C GLU A 223 2.93 -8.24 -15.66
N LYS A 224 1.99 -8.57 -16.54
CA LYS A 224 1.99 -9.86 -17.27
C LYS A 224 3.03 -9.90 -18.38
N SER A 225 3.38 -8.72 -18.90
CA SER A 225 4.17 -8.55 -20.12
C SER A 225 5.67 -8.46 -19.87
N LYS A 226 6.11 -8.38 -18.60
CA LYS A 226 7.51 -8.22 -18.22
C LYS A 226 8.03 -9.41 -17.39
N PRO A 227 9.31 -9.78 -17.52
CA PRO A 227 9.90 -10.84 -16.71
C PRO A 227 9.76 -10.55 -15.21
N VAL A 228 9.30 -11.53 -14.43
CA VAL A 228 9.04 -11.36 -13.00
C VAL A 228 10.30 -10.95 -12.22
N GLU A 229 11.44 -11.58 -12.52
CA GLU A 229 12.70 -11.28 -11.84
C GLU A 229 13.16 -9.83 -12.06
N GLU A 230 13.00 -9.30 -13.28
CA GLU A 230 13.34 -7.91 -13.60
C GLU A 230 12.44 -6.92 -12.87
N GLN A 231 11.15 -7.23 -12.76
CA GLN A 231 10.20 -6.44 -11.96
C GLN A 231 10.61 -6.43 -10.49
N ILE A 232 10.87 -7.60 -9.89
CA ILE A 232 11.29 -7.72 -8.49
C ILE A 232 12.57 -6.92 -8.23
N LYS A 233 13.57 -7.04 -9.12
CA LYS A 233 14.83 -6.29 -9.02
C LYS A 233 14.61 -4.78 -8.98
N THR A 234 13.77 -4.28 -9.89
CA THR A 234 13.43 -2.86 -10.00
C THR A 234 12.68 -2.36 -8.77
N LEU A 235 11.74 -3.16 -8.24
CA LEU A 235 10.96 -2.84 -7.05
C LEU A 235 11.84 -2.83 -5.79
N LYS A 236 12.72 -3.81 -5.61
CA LYS A 236 13.68 -3.86 -4.51
C LYS A 236 14.64 -2.66 -4.54
N ALA A 237 15.04 -2.22 -5.73
CA ALA A 237 15.88 -1.05 -5.91
C ALA A 237 15.15 0.29 -5.71
N LYS A 238 13.82 0.29 -5.58
CA LYS A 238 12.96 1.49 -5.57
C LYS A 238 13.29 2.41 -6.74
N ASP A 239 13.26 1.88 -7.97
CA ASP A 239 13.70 2.60 -9.16
C ASP A 239 12.79 3.81 -9.48
N THR A 240 13.23 5.00 -9.07
CA THR A 240 12.50 6.27 -9.23
C THR A 240 12.73 6.96 -10.58
N ARG A 241 13.32 6.27 -11.56
CA ARG A 241 13.36 6.73 -12.96
C ARG A 241 12.02 6.56 -13.66
N ILE A 242 11.19 5.67 -13.14
CA ILE A 242 9.96 5.24 -13.79
C ILE A 242 8.88 6.28 -13.51
N PRO A 243 8.37 7.00 -14.53
CA PRO A 243 7.38 8.05 -14.34
C PRO A 243 6.15 7.58 -13.57
N LYS A 244 5.68 6.37 -13.90
CA LYS A 244 4.54 5.72 -13.27
C LYS A 244 4.85 4.24 -13.06
N VAL A 245 5.06 3.84 -11.81
CA VAL A 245 5.38 2.45 -11.45
C VAL A 245 4.12 1.60 -11.53
N GLU A 246 3.98 0.75 -12.54
CA GLU A 246 2.78 -0.06 -12.77
C GLU A 246 2.51 -1.06 -11.62
N ALA A 247 3.55 -1.55 -10.95
CA ALA A 247 3.38 -2.40 -9.77
C ALA A 247 2.69 -1.69 -8.59
N LEU A 248 2.67 -0.35 -8.59
CA LEU A 248 1.95 0.47 -7.61
C LEU A 248 0.67 1.08 -8.21
N SER A 249 0.66 1.42 -9.50
CA SER A 249 -0.41 2.24 -10.09
C SER A 249 -1.27 1.52 -11.13
N GLY A 250 -0.88 0.31 -11.52
CA GLY A 250 -1.48 -0.44 -12.62
C GLY A 250 -2.86 -0.96 -12.29
N ARG A 251 -3.66 -1.28 -13.32
CA ARG A 251 -5.02 -1.81 -13.18
C ARG A 251 -5.13 -3.20 -13.79
N MET A 252 -5.68 -3.30 -15.00
CA MET A 252 -5.93 -4.58 -15.67
C MET A 252 -4.66 -5.39 -15.96
N ASP A 253 -3.52 -4.72 -16.21
CA ASP A 253 -2.27 -5.42 -16.53
C ASP A 253 -1.62 -6.10 -15.32
N VAL A 254 -1.91 -5.64 -14.10
CA VAL A 254 -1.36 -6.19 -12.85
C VAL A 254 -2.39 -6.99 -12.03
N TRP A 255 -3.58 -7.21 -12.61
CA TRP A 255 -4.68 -7.90 -11.93
C TRP A 255 -4.43 -9.40 -11.71
N LYS A 256 -3.89 -10.09 -12.72
CA LYS A 256 -3.67 -11.55 -12.67
C LYS A 256 -2.26 -11.89 -12.20
N ILE A 257 -2.07 -13.10 -11.68
CA ILE A 257 -0.74 -13.66 -11.42
C ILE A 257 0.00 -13.82 -12.77
N PRO A 258 1.25 -13.32 -12.90
CA PRO A 258 2.08 -13.56 -14.08
C PRO A 258 2.28 -15.06 -14.34
N GLN A 259 2.31 -15.46 -15.62
CA GLN A 259 2.39 -16.87 -16.01
C GLN A 259 3.63 -17.58 -15.45
N GLU A 260 4.75 -16.88 -15.29
CA GLU A 260 6.00 -17.42 -14.72
C GLU A 260 5.80 -17.95 -13.30
N LEU A 261 4.92 -17.33 -12.51
CA LEU A 261 4.62 -17.71 -11.13
C LEU A 261 3.59 -18.83 -11.03
N ALA A 262 2.99 -19.28 -12.14
CA ALA A 262 2.06 -20.42 -12.13
C ALA A 262 2.76 -21.76 -11.85
N LYS A 263 4.09 -21.84 -12.01
CA LYS A 263 4.88 -23.06 -11.84
C LYS A 263 5.16 -23.41 -10.37
N THR A 264 5.13 -22.41 -9.50
CA THR A 264 5.45 -22.55 -8.06
C THR A 264 4.29 -21.95 -7.27
N PRO A 265 3.69 -22.65 -6.29
CA PRO A 265 2.62 -22.09 -5.48
C PRO A 265 3.05 -20.78 -4.81
N THR A 266 2.56 -19.66 -5.34
CA THR A 266 2.95 -18.30 -4.95
C THR A 266 1.69 -17.47 -4.74
N ILE A 267 1.49 -17.01 -3.51
CA ILE A 267 0.45 -16.06 -3.15
C ILE A 267 0.88 -14.68 -3.66
N ILE A 268 0.04 -14.02 -4.45
CA ILE A 268 0.22 -12.61 -4.82
C ILE A 268 -0.84 -11.79 -4.11
N VAL A 269 -0.42 -11.01 -3.11
CA VAL A 269 -1.31 -10.16 -2.33
C VAL A 269 -1.11 -8.67 -2.66
N SER A 270 -2.22 -7.97 -2.89
CA SER A 270 -2.27 -6.56 -3.30
C SER A 270 -3.47 -5.85 -2.68
N GLY A 271 -3.40 -4.53 -2.58
CA GLY A 271 -4.52 -3.64 -2.28
C GLY A 271 -5.04 -2.96 -3.56
N HIS A 272 -5.11 -1.61 -3.56
CA HIS A 272 -5.25 -0.69 -4.70
C HIS A 272 -6.54 -0.71 -5.52
N HIS A 273 -7.10 -1.89 -5.79
CA HIS A 273 -8.08 -2.08 -6.86
C HIS A 273 -9.52 -1.73 -6.48
N ALA A 274 -9.76 -1.18 -5.29
CA ALA A 274 -11.06 -0.88 -4.72
C ALA A 274 -12.02 -2.08 -4.77
N LYS A 275 -11.47 -3.29 -4.61
CA LYS A 275 -12.17 -4.56 -4.57
C LYS A 275 -11.57 -5.47 -3.51
N LEU A 276 -12.45 -6.25 -2.89
CA LEU A 276 -12.09 -7.50 -2.22
C LEU A 276 -12.31 -8.65 -3.21
N HIS A 277 -11.22 -9.25 -3.69
CA HIS A 277 -11.25 -10.34 -4.67
C HIS A 277 -10.23 -11.40 -4.28
N ILE A 278 -10.71 -12.64 -4.11
CA ILE A 278 -9.89 -13.80 -3.79
C ILE A 278 -10.13 -14.85 -4.87
N GLU A 279 -9.08 -15.21 -5.60
CA GLU A 279 -9.12 -16.23 -6.65
C GLU A 279 -7.88 -17.10 -6.58
N GLY A 280 -8.02 -18.28 -5.97
CA GLY A 280 -6.89 -19.18 -5.72
C GLY A 280 -5.81 -18.49 -4.88
N LEU A 281 -4.62 -18.32 -5.45
CA LEU A 281 -3.47 -17.67 -4.81
C LEU A 281 -3.38 -16.16 -5.11
N ARG A 282 -4.35 -15.58 -5.83
CA ARG A 282 -4.42 -14.14 -6.08
C ARG A 282 -5.33 -13.49 -5.05
N LEU A 283 -4.75 -12.68 -4.18
CA LEU A 283 -5.46 -11.98 -3.12
C LEU A 283 -5.43 -10.47 -3.41
N VAL A 284 -6.59 -9.87 -3.63
CA VAL A 284 -6.74 -8.41 -3.78
C VAL A 284 -7.63 -7.94 -2.64
N ILE A 285 -7.04 -7.23 -1.68
CA ILE A 285 -7.64 -6.86 -0.41
C ILE A 285 -7.70 -5.33 -0.36
N ASP A 286 -8.71 -4.75 -1.00
CA ASP A 286 -9.00 -3.32 -0.93
C ASP A 286 -10.51 -3.09 -1.03
N GLU A 287 -11.27 -3.58 -0.06
CA GLU A 287 -12.73 -3.38 -0.05
C GLU A 287 -13.11 -1.90 0.09
N GLY A 288 -12.27 -1.14 0.79
CA GLY A 288 -12.52 0.26 1.14
C GLY A 288 -12.37 1.18 -0.06
N GLY A 289 -11.30 1.03 -0.85
CA GLY A 289 -10.97 1.92 -1.97
C GLY A 289 -10.87 3.39 -1.55
N GLY A 290 -10.63 3.67 -0.26
CA GLY A 290 -10.67 5.02 0.33
C GLY A 290 -12.03 5.72 0.30
N TYR A 291 -13.13 4.98 0.11
CA TYR A 291 -14.48 5.51 0.27
C TYR A 291 -14.91 5.49 1.75
N GLU A 292 -15.57 6.55 2.19
CA GLU A 292 -15.96 6.75 3.59
C GLU A 292 -16.96 5.69 4.08
N ASP A 293 -17.87 5.27 3.19
CA ASP A 293 -18.98 4.35 3.45
C ASP A 293 -18.59 2.87 3.31
N LYS A 294 -17.35 2.57 2.90
CA LYS A 294 -16.87 1.19 2.72
C LYS A 294 -15.93 0.75 3.83
N PRO A 295 -15.92 -0.55 4.18
CA PRO A 295 -15.05 -1.07 5.23
C PRO A 295 -13.59 -1.17 4.75
N VAL A 296 -12.64 -1.04 5.68
CA VAL A 296 -11.27 -1.51 5.47
C VAL A 296 -11.22 -2.97 5.91
N ALA A 297 -10.67 -3.82 5.04
CA ALA A 297 -10.62 -5.27 5.26
C ALA A 297 -9.17 -5.78 5.39
N ALA A 298 -9.04 -6.89 6.10
CA ALA A 298 -7.83 -7.69 6.16
C ALA A 298 -8.15 -9.16 5.85
N VAL A 299 -7.15 -9.90 5.36
CA VAL A 299 -7.20 -11.36 5.27
C VAL A 299 -6.21 -11.99 6.25
N VAL A 300 -6.66 -13.01 6.96
CA VAL A 300 -5.86 -13.75 7.96
C VAL A 300 -5.49 -15.15 7.44
N LEU A 301 -4.20 -15.35 7.18
CA LEU A 301 -3.64 -16.65 6.79
C LEU A 301 -3.20 -17.45 8.03
N PRO A 302 -3.35 -18.78 8.04
CA PRO A 302 -3.78 -19.63 6.93
C PRO A 302 -5.30 -19.70 6.72
N SER A 303 -6.12 -19.20 7.66
CA SER A 303 -7.56 -19.44 7.71
C SER A 303 -8.35 -18.94 6.49
N MET A 304 -7.81 -17.94 5.77
CA MET A 304 -8.50 -17.17 4.74
C MET A 304 -9.70 -16.36 5.26
N GLU A 305 -9.78 -16.15 6.57
CA GLU A 305 -10.82 -15.33 7.17
C GLU A 305 -10.63 -13.86 6.79
N ILE A 306 -11.75 -13.20 6.48
CA ILE A 306 -11.81 -11.79 6.11
C ILE A 306 -12.34 -11.03 7.32
N VAL A 307 -11.54 -10.10 7.82
CA VAL A 307 -11.88 -9.26 8.99
C VAL A 307 -12.05 -7.83 8.52
N ARG A 308 -13.07 -7.14 9.00
CA ARG A 308 -13.37 -5.75 8.67
C ARG A 308 -13.34 -4.86 9.90
N ASP A 309 -13.16 -3.56 9.69
CA ASP A 309 -13.36 -2.56 10.74
C ASP A 309 -14.81 -2.50 11.26
N THR A 310 -15.78 -2.93 10.45
CA THR A 310 -17.21 -2.95 10.79
C THR A 310 -17.66 -4.19 11.55
N ASP A 311 -16.79 -5.19 11.73
CA ASP A 311 -17.16 -6.39 12.46
C ASP A 311 -17.34 -6.09 13.95
N HIS A 312 -18.31 -6.76 14.58
CA HIS A 312 -18.57 -6.67 16.02
C HIS A 312 -18.10 -7.94 16.71
N LEU A 313 -16.79 -8.12 16.81
CA LEU A 313 -16.19 -9.26 17.51
C LEU A 313 -16.15 -8.96 19.01
N VAL A 314 -16.92 -9.69 19.79
CA VAL A 314 -16.94 -9.59 21.26
C VAL A 314 -15.79 -10.42 21.82
N LYS A 315 -14.95 -9.83 22.67
CA LYS A 315 -13.94 -10.56 23.46
C LYS A 315 -14.57 -11.41 24.55
#